data_AF-A0A7S4UGR7-F1
#
_entry.id   AF-A0A7S4UGR7-F1
#
_cell.length_a   1.000
_cell.length_b   1.000
_cell.length_c   1.000
_cell.angle_alpha   90.00
_cell.angle_beta   90.00
_cell.angle_gamma   90.00
#
_symmetry.space_group_name_H-M   'P 1'
#
loop_
_entity.id
_entity.type
_entity.pdbx_description
1 polymer ?
#
loop_
_entity_poly.entity_id
_entity_poly.type
_entity_poly.pdbx_seq_one_letter_code
_entity_poly.pdbx_strand_id
1 'polypeptide(L)'
;ADIVVPAIQQEGGEVVAVASRSLSRAHAFARRWGIPAAVEGYEALLQRVSEFDAVYMPLPAGPRQHWAEAFARRGKALLVEKPTALSAEGTRRLARICAEAGVLCMEGSHWPHTPRSRALREVIDGTAKVVANFSIAPPAEFFRTDV
;
A
#
# COMPACT_ATOMS: atom_id res chain seq x y z
N ALA A 1 3.84 -5.94 5.19
CA ALA A 1 2.66 -6.73 5.62
C ALA A 1 2.65 -6.96 7.12
N ASP A 2 3.76 -7.42 7.71
CA ASP A 2 3.86 -7.69 9.17
C ASP A 2 3.60 -6.49 10.08
N ILE A 3 3.74 -5.26 9.58
CA ILE A 3 3.42 -4.02 10.32
C ILE A 3 1.97 -3.58 10.07
N VAL A 4 1.41 -3.90 8.90
CA VAL A 4 0.13 -3.32 8.44
C VAL A 4 -1.06 -4.07 9.03
N VAL A 5 -1.01 -5.39 9.14
CA VAL A 5 -2.08 -6.17 9.77
C VAL A 5 -2.31 -5.75 11.23
N PRO A 6 -1.28 -5.72 12.11
CA PRO A 6 -1.50 -5.26 13.48
C PRO A 6 -1.92 -3.79 13.55
N ALA A 7 -1.41 -2.92 12.67
CA ALA A 7 -1.85 -1.52 12.63
C ALA A 7 -3.34 -1.38 12.30
N ILE A 8 -3.85 -2.14 11.32
CA ILE A 8 -5.29 -2.16 10.99
C ILE A 8 -6.11 -2.61 12.21
N GLN A 9 -5.68 -3.68 12.87
CA GLN A 9 -6.37 -4.24 14.04
C GLN A 9 -6.38 -3.28 15.24
N GLN A 10 -5.27 -2.58 15.47
CA GLN A 10 -5.15 -1.59 16.56
C GLN A 10 -6.06 -0.38 16.36
N GLU A 11 -6.29 0.02 15.11
CA GLU A 11 -7.22 1.09 14.75
C GLU A 11 -8.69 0.62 14.62
N GLY A 12 -8.99 -0.61 15.05
CA GLY A 12 -10.34 -1.17 15.08
C GLY A 12 -10.84 -1.74 13.75
N GLY A 13 -9.98 -1.83 12.74
CA GLY A 13 -10.28 -2.52 11.48
C GLY A 13 -10.05 -4.02 11.56
N GLU A 14 -10.60 -4.75 10.60
CA GLU A 14 -10.39 -6.20 10.46
C GLU A 14 -9.77 -6.56 9.10
N VAL A 15 -8.91 -7.57 9.11
CA VAL A 15 -8.37 -8.14 7.87
C VAL A 15 -9.12 -9.43 7.59
N VAL A 16 -10.10 -9.35 6.70
CA VAL A 16 -11.01 -10.47 6.39
C VAL A 16 -10.46 -11.45 5.36
N ALA A 17 -9.56 -10.98 4.47
CA ALA A 17 -8.97 -11.80 3.42
C ALA A 17 -7.52 -11.40 3.09
N VAL A 18 -6.71 -12.36 2.67
CA VAL A 18 -5.40 -12.15 2.04
C VAL A 18 -5.33 -12.91 0.71
N ALA A 19 -4.85 -12.24 -0.33
CA ALA A 19 -4.63 -12.85 -1.64
C ALA A 19 -3.14 -12.93 -1.99
N SER A 20 -2.74 -14.04 -2.61
CA SER A 20 -1.41 -14.23 -3.18
C SER A 20 -1.47 -15.07 -4.44
N ARG A 21 -0.49 -14.91 -5.33
CA ARG A 21 -0.33 -15.79 -6.50
C ARG A 21 0.00 -17.25 -6.13
N SER A 22 0.33 -17.52 -4.86
CA SER A 22 0.51 -18.88 -4.36
C SER A 22 -0.38 -19.08 -3.15
N LEU A 23 -1.32 -20.02 -3.26
CA LEU A 23 -2.26 -20.34 -2.20
C LEU A 23 -1.56 -20.73 -0.90
N SER A 24 -0.45 -21.47 -0.99
CA SER A 24 0.36 -21.86 0.16
C SER A 24 0.89 -20.66 0.96
N ARG A 25 1.37 -19.60 0.29
CA ARG A 25 1.81 -18.37 0.95
C ARG A 25 0.64 -17.58 1.54
N ALA A 26 -0.50 -17.52 0.83
CA ALA A 26 -1.70 -16.88 1.36
C ALA A 26 -2.16 -17.57 2.65
N HIS A 27 -2.22 -18.90 2.68
CA HIS A 27 -2.55 -19.66 3.88
C HIS A 27 -1.54 -19.48 5.01
N ALA A 28 -0.24 -19.50 4.71
CA ALA A 28 0.79 -19.30 5.73
C ALA A 28 0.64 -17.91 6.39
N PHE A 29 0.41 -16.87 5.58
CA PHE A 29 0.19 -15.51 6.07
C PHE A 29 -1.12 -15.40 6.86
N ALA A 30 -2.20 -16.00 6.36
CA ALA A 30 -3.50 -15.99 7.02
C ALA A 30 -3.45 -16.67 8.38
N ARG A 31 -2.83 -17.85 8.49
CA ARG A 31 -2.65 -18.55 9.77
C ARG A 31 -1.83 -17.73 10.77
N ARG A 32 -0.76 -17.09 10.30
CA ARG A 32 0.11 -16.28 11.16
C ARG A 32 -0.65 -15.13 11.84
N TRP A 33 -1.62 -14.55 11.15
CA TRP A 33 -2.32 -13.34 11.57
C TRP A 33 -3.80 -13.54 11.92
N GLY A 34 -4.30 -14.77 11.89
CA GLY A 34 -5.70 -15.08 12.17
C GLY A 34 -6.69 -14.53 11.12
N ILE A 35 -6.27 -14.43 9.85
CA ILE A 35 -7.12 -13.91 8.77
C ILE A 35 -8.08 -15.01 8.29
N PRO A 36 -9.41 -14.78 8.25
CA PRO A 36 -10.39 -15.81 7.93
C PRO A 36 -10.27 -16.42 6.53
N ALA A 37 -9.92 -15.63 5.51
CA ALA A 37 -9.84 -16.08 4.13
C ALA A 37 -8.43 -15.95 3.53
N ALA A 38 -7.95 -17.03 2.91
CA ALA A 38 -6.77 -17.04 2.06
C ALA A 38 -7.19 -17.35 0.62
N VAL A 39 -6.82 -16.48 -0.31
CA VAL A 39 -7.30 -16.51 -1.70
C VAL A 39 -6.12 -16.68 -2.67
N GLU A 40 -6.27 -17.58 -3.64
CA GLU A 40 -5.29 -17.73 -4.73
C GLU A 40 -5.62 -16.79 -5.87
N GLY A 41 -4.69 -15.87 -6.15
CA GLY A 41 -4.84 -14.88 -7.21
C GLY A 41 -5.75 -13.71 -6.83
N TYR A 42 -5.53 -12.59 -7.50
CA TYR A 42 -6.24 -11.35 -7.20
C TYR A 42 -7.59 -11.26 -7.92
N GLU A 43 -7.77 -12.00 -9.02
CA GLU A 43 -9.06 -12.14 -9.71
C GLU A 43 -10.09 -12.80 -8.80
N ALA A 44 -9.71 -13.88 -8.12
CA ALA A 44 -10.58 -14.54 -7.13
C ALA A 44 -10.92 -13.62 -5.96
N LEU A 45 -9.98 -12.74 -5.53
CA LEU A 45 -10.28 -11.72 -4.53
C LEU A 45 -11.24 -10.65 -5.09
N LEU A 46 -11.10 -10.27 -6.35
CA LEU A 46 -12.00 -9.32 -7.05
C LEU A 46 -13.42 -9.87 -7.20
N GLN A 47 -13.61 -11.19 -7.25
CA GLN A 47 -14.93 -11.81 -7.24
C GLN A 47 -15.60 -11.76 -5.85
N ARG A 48 -14.81 -11.59 -4.78
CA ARG A 48 -15.26 -11.50 -3.39
C ARG A 48 -15.39 -10.06 -2.88
N VAL A 49 -15.47 -9.09 -3.78
CA VAL A 49 -15.50 -7.66 -3.43
C VAL A 49 -16.63 -7.30 -2.46
N SER A 50 -17.73 -8.03 -2.39
CA SER A 50 -18.78 -7.77 -1.39
C SER A 50 -18.36 -8.04 0.06
N GLU A 51 -17.22 -8.68 0.30
CA GLU A 51 -16.78 -9.12 1.63
C GLU A 51 -15.87 -8.12 2.36
N PHE A 52 -15.43 -7.03 1.71
CA PHE A 52 -14.50 -6.06 2.31
C PHE A 52 -14.70 -4.65 1.75
N ASP A 53 -14.34 -3.63 2.52
CA ASP A 53 -14.53 -2.21 2.15
C ASP A 53 -13.32 -1.59 1.44
N ALA A 54 -12.11 -2.03 1.81
CA ALA A 54 -10.86 -1.47 1.35
C ALA A 54 -9.82 -2.53 0.98
N VAL A 55 -8.85 -2.16 0.14
CA VAL A 55 -7.75 -3.03 -0.29
C VAL A 55 -6.41 -2.35 -0.03
N TYR A 56 -5.57 -3.00 0.78
CA TYR A 56 -4.14 -2.67 0.89
C TYR A 56 -3.34 -3.46 -0.14
N MET A 57 -2.51 -2.77 -0.94
CA MET A 57 -1.88 -3.35 -2.14
C MET A 57 -0.35 -3.31 -2.10
N PRO A 58 0.34 -4.17 -1.32
CA PRO A 58 1.80 -4.27 -1.28
C PRO A 58 2.35 -5.10 -2.45
N LEU A 59 1.81 -4.91 -3.65
CA LEU A 59 2.26 -5.61 -4.86
C LEU A 59 3.44 -4.86 -5.50
N PRO A 60 4.24 -5.51 -6.36
CA PRO A 60 5.18 -4.79 -7.23
C PRO A 60 4.46 -3.77 -8.12
N ALA A 61 5.10 -2.64 -8.43
CA ALA A 61 4.44 -1.49 -9.06
C ALA A 61 3.77 -1.79 -10.41
N GLY A 62 4.37 -2.64 -11.24
CA GLY A 62 3.80 -3.04 -12.53
C GLY A 62 2.41 -3.68 -12.41
N PRO A 63 2.27 -4.87 -11.80
CA PRO A 63 0.96 -5.51 -11.66
C PRO A 63 0.00 -4.74 -10.75
N ARG A 64 0.49 -3.93 -9.80
CA ARG A 64 -0.35 -3.22 -8.83
C ARG A 64 -1.34 -2.28 -9.50
N GLN A 65 -0.92 -1.52 -10.51
CA GLN A 65 -1.79 -0.53 -11.14
C GLN A 65 -3.03 -1.20 -11.76
N HIS A 66 -2.86 -2.32 -12.47
CA HIS A 66 -3.98 -3.07 -13.05
C HIS A 66 -5.01 -3.46 -11.99
N TRP A 67 -4.57 -4.03 -10.87
CA TRP A 67 -5.46 -4.46 -9.79
C TRP A 67 -6.09 -3.28 -9.05
N ALA A 68 -5.34 -2.20 -8.81
CA ALA A 68 -5.85 -1.00 -8.15
C ALA A 68 -7.04 -0.44 -8.92
N GLU A 69 -6.89 -0.29 -10.23
CA GLU A 69 -7.99 0.18 -11.06
C GLU A 69 -9.17 -0.79 -11.12
N ALA A 70 -8.93 -2.10 -11.08
CA ALA A 70 -9.99 -3.10 -11.04
C ALA A 70 -10.81 -3.01 -9.74
N PHE A 71 -10.16 -2.90 -8.60
CA PHE A 71 -10.83 -2.73 -7.30
C PHE A 71 -11.52 -1.37 -7.17
N ALA A 72 -10.92 -0.28 -7.66
CA ALA A 72 -11.56 1.04 -7.67
C ALA A 72 -12.87 1.02 -8.45
N ARG A 73 -12.89 0.41 -9.65
CA ARG A 73 -14.12 0.26 -10.45
C ARG A 73 -15.20 -0.61 -9.78
N ARG A 74 -14.83 -1.42 -8.78
CA ARG A 74 -15.75 -2.20 -7.94
C ARG A 74 -16.12 -1.48 -6.63
N GLY A 75 -15.86 -0.18 -6.53
CA GLY A 75 -16.28 0.64 -5.40
C GLY A 75 -15.42 0.46 -4.14
N LYS A 76 -14.16 0.01 -4.28
CA LYS A 76 -13.29 -0.23 -3.12
C LYS A 76 -12.32 0.89 -2.86
N ALA A 77 -12.21 1.28 -1.58
CA ALA A 77 -11.19 2.19 -1.11
C ALA A 77 -9.80 1.53 -1.21
N LEU A 78 -8.78 2.29 -1.55
CA LEU A 78 -7.45 1.75 -1.85
C LEU A 78 -6.36 2.38 -0.98
N LEU A 79 -5.49 1.54 -0.45
CA LEU A 79 -4.19 1.93 0.07
C LEU A 79 -3.10 1.29 -0.80
N VAL A 80 -2.49 2.08 -1.66
CA VAL A 80 -1.61 1.62 -2.75
C VAL A 80 -0.15 1.89 -2.38
N GLU A 81 0.68 0.85 -2.26
CA GLU A 81 2.09 1.04 -1.91
C GLU A 81 2.85 1.91 -2.92
N LYS A 82 3.83 2.66 -2.43
CA LYS A 82 4.66 3.53 -3.27
C LYS A 82 5.68 2.73 -4.09
N PRO A 83 6.10 3.21 -5.28
CA PRO A 83 5.46 4.30 -6.03
C PRO A 83 4.09 3.84 -6.53
N THR A 84 3.05 4.68 -6.45
CA THR A 84 1.66 4.31 -6.81
C THR A 84 1.53 3.61 -8.17
N ALA A 85 2.23 4.13 -9.19
CA ALA A 85 2.30 3.58 -10.55
C ALA A 85 3.72 3.71 -11.12
N LEU A 86 3.97 3.10 -12.29
CA LEU A 86 5.26 3.19 -13.00
C LEU A 86 5.50 4.55 -13.67
N SER A 87 4.47 5.39 -13.81
CA SER A 87 4.57 6.69 -14.44
C SER A 87 3.61 7.70 -13.81
N ALA A 88 3.88 8.99 -14.04
CA ALA A 88 2.98 10.07 -13.65
C ALA A 88 1.61 9.95 -14.35
N GLU A 89 1.60 9.54 -15.61
CA GLU A 89 0.36 9.28 -16.35
C GLU A 89 -0.45 8.14 -15.73
N GLY A 90 0.20 7.03 -15.36
CA GLY A 90 -0.45 5.92 -14.66
C GLY A 90 -1.07 6.35 -13.33
N THR A 91 -0.37 7.21 -12.58
CA THR A 91 -0.88 7.77 -11.32
C THR A 91 -2.11 8.66 -11.55
N ARG A 92 -2.06 9.58 -12.52
CA ARG A 92 -3.21 10.42 -12.89
C ARG A 92 -4.40 9.58 -13.37
N ARG A 93 -4.13 8.50 -14.11
CA ARG A 93 -5.16 7.58 -14.59
C ARG A 93 -5.87 6.88 -13.42
N LEU A 94 -5.13 6.36 -12.45
CA LEU A 94 -5.72 5.76 -11.25
C LEU A 94 -6.54 6.77 -10.44
N ALA A 95 -6.00 7.98 -10.24
CA ALA A 95 -6.70 9.05 -9.53
C ALA A 95 -8.05 9.41 -10.18
N ARG A 96 -8.08 9.52 -11.52
CA ARG A 96 -9.33 9.74 -12.27
C ARG A 96 -10.33 8.60 -12.08
N ILE A 97 -9.89 7.35 -12.19
CA ILE A 97 -10.76 6.19 -11.99
C ILE A 97 -11.35 6.17 -10.58
N CYS A 98 -10.55 6.51 -9.57
CA CYS A 98 -11.04 6.56 -8.19
C CYS A 98 -12.05 7.69 -7.98
N ALA A 99 -11.81 8.86 -8.59
CA ALA A 99 -12.74 9.98 -8.57
C ALA A 99 -14.07 9.65 -9.27
N GLU A 100 -14.02 9.03 -10.45
CA GLU A 100 -15.20 8.58 -11.20
C GLU A 100 -15.99 7.51 -10.45
N ALA A 101 -15.31 6.60 -9.75
CA ALA A 101 -15.94 5.56 -8.94
C ALA A 101 -16.41 6.06 -7.55
N GLY A 102 -16.06 7.29 -7.16
CA GLY A 102 -16.39 7.84 -5.84
C GLY A 102 -15.68 7.15 -4.67
N VAL A 103 -14.47 6.60 -4.89
CA VAL A 103 -13.73 5.84 -3.87
C VAL A 103 -12.50 6.59 -3.38
N LEU A 104 -12.17 6.39 -2.10
CA LEU A 104 -10.93 6.90 -1.51
C LEU A 104 -9.73 6.13 -2.06
N CYS A 105 -8.67 6.83 -2.44
CA CYS A 105 -7.40 6.25 -2.84
C CYS A 105 -6.25 7.00 -2.17
N MET A 106 -5.44 6.29 -1.42
CA MET A 106 -4.29 6.82 -0.69
C MET A 106 -3.02 6.07 -1.10
N GLU A 107 -1.93 6.81 -1.31
CA GLU A 107 -0.62 6.20 -1.46
C GLU A 107 -0.05 5.79 -0.09
N GLY A 108 0.62 4.63 -0.01
CA GLY A 108 1.30 4.07 1.16
C GLY A 108 2.57 4.83 1.58
N SER A 109 2.58 6.15 1.46
CA SER A 109 3.66 7.02 1.91
C SER A 109 3.47 7.33 3.40
N HIS A 110 4.13 6.58 4.29
CA HIS A 110 3.93 6.70 5.75
C HIS A 110 4.57 7.94 6.39
N TRP A 111 5.64 8.50 5.77
CA TRP A 111 6.39 9.61 6.36
C TRP A 111 5.55 10.83 6.74
N PRO A 112 4.64 11.34 5.89
CA PRO A 112 3.81 12.50 6.22
C PRO A 112 2.87 12.30 7.43
N HIS A 113 2.60 11.05 7.82
CA HIS A 113 1.63 10.71 8.87
C HIS A 113 2.26 10.55 10.27
N THR A 114 3.55 10.85 10.42
CA THR A 114 4.23 10.73 11.71
C THR A 114 4.09 12.02 12.54
N PRO A 115 4.09 11.93 13.88
CA PRO A 115 4.17 13.11 14.75
C PRO A 115 5.39 13.98 14.43
N ARG A 116 6.50 13.36 14.01
CA ARG A 116 7.71 14.05 13.55
C ARG A 116 7.44 14.95 12.35
N SER A 117 6.72 14.47 11.34
CA SER A 117 6.39 15.26 10.15
C SER A 117 5.46 16.43 10.48
N ARG A 118 4.54 16.24 11.44
CA ARG A 118 3.69 17.31 11.95
C ARG A 118 4.51 18.40 12.66
N ALA A 119 5.34 18.02 13.62
CA ALA A 119 6.22 18.95 14.33
C ALA A 119 7.20 19.68 13.37
N LEU A 120 7.71 18.96 12.37
CA LEU A 120 8.56 19.55 11.35
C LEU A 120 7.80 20.63 10.55
N ARG A 121 6.53 20.41 10.22
CA ARG A 121 5.70 21.39 9.51
C ARG A 121 5.48 22.65 10.35
N GLU A 122 5.23 22.51 11.65
CA GLU A 122 5.07 23.63 12.59
C GLU A 122 6.33 24.51 12.66
N VAL A 123 7.53 23.92 12.53
CA VAL A 123 8.79 24.65 12.50
C VAL A 123 9.06 25.31 11.13
N ILE A 124 8.64 24.68 10.04
CA ILE A 124 8.96 25.12 8.67
C ILE A 124 8.00 26.20 8.15
N ASP A 125 6.78 26.36 8.68
CA ASP A 125 5.74 27.29 8.18
C ASP A 125 6.12 28.81 8.24
N GLY A 126 7.39 29.14 8.48
CA GLY A 126 8.03 30.45 8.31
C GLY A 126 9.16 30.47 7.26
N THR A 127 10.19 31.33 7.41
CA THR A 127 11.36 31.41 6.52
C THR A 127 12.48 30.44 6.95
N ALA A 128 12.24 29.13 6.90
CA ALA A 128 13.25 28.12 7.22
C ALA A 128 13.95 27.58 5.96
N LYS A 129 15.28 27.53 5.97
CA LYS A 129 16.07 26.76 4.99
C LYS A 129 16.26 25.34 5.51
N VAL A 130 15.66 24.37 4.84
CA VAL A 130 15.85 22.95 5.15
C VAL A 130 16.93 22.38 4.23
N VAL A 131 17.97 21.80 4.82
CA VAL A 131 19.00 21.02 4.11
C VAL A 131 18.91 19.59 4.62
N ALA A 132 18.64 18.65 3.73
CA ALA A 132 18.59 17.23 4.04
C ALA A 132 19.72 16.51 3.31
N ASN A 133 20.63 15.92 4.07
CA ASN A 133 21.69 15.07 3.54
C ASN A 133 21.45 13.65 4.03
N PHE A 134 21.46 12.69 3.10
CA PHE A 134 21.52 11.28 3.43
C PHE A 134 22.87 10.74 2.98
N SER A 135 23.53 10.01 3.87
CA SER A 135 24.76 9.29 3.57
C SER A 135 24.59 7.89 4.10
N ILE A 136 24.87 6.92 3.23
CA ILE A 136 24.98 5.52 3.62
C ILE A 136 26.45 5.13 3.46
N ALA A 137 26.96 4.36 4.41
CA ALA A 137 28.25 3.69 4.30
C ALA A 137 27.99 2.18 4.17
N PRO A 138 27.46 1.71 3.03
CA PRO A 138 27.12 0.31 2.90
C PRO A 138 28.40 -0.54 2.88
N PRO A 139 28.36 -1.78 3.39
CA PRO A 139 29.46 -2.71 3.29
C PRO A 139 29.78 -3.00 1.81
N ALA A 140 31.03 -3.35 1.50
CA ALA A 140 31.48 -3.62 0.13
C ALA A 140 30.67 -4.73 -0.59
N GLU A 141 29.97 -5.58 0.15
CA GLU A 141 29.06 -6.61 -0.37
C GLU A 141 27.79 -6.04 -1.04
N PHE A 142 27.27 -4.91 -0.55
CA PHE A 142 26.04 -4.28 -1.06
C PHE A 142 26.12 -3.98 -2.56
N PHE A 143 27.27 -3.50 -3.03
CA PHE A 143 27.48 -3.15 -4.45
C PHE A 143 27.60 -4.36 -5.40
N ARG A 144 27.69 -5.58 -4.86
CA ARG A 144 27.81 -6.80 -5.65
C ARG A 144 26.50 -7.55 -5.79
N THR A 145 25.51 -7.27 -4.93
CA THR A 145 24.31 -8.10 -4.76
C THR A 145 23.00 -7.33 -4.90
N ASP A 146 23.00 -6.03 -4.60
CA ASP A 146 21.77 -5.21 -4.48
C ASP A 146 21.71 -4.03 -5.47
N VAL A 147 22.59 -3.98 -6.47
CA VAL A 147 22.62 -2.96 -7.56
C VAL A 147 22.50 -3.62 -8.92
#